data_AF-A0A973NS70-F1
#
_entry.id   AF-A0A973NS70-F1
#
_cell.length_a   1.000
_cell.length_b   1.000
_cell.length_c   1.000
_cell.angle_alpha   90.00
_cell.angle_beta   90.00
_cell.angle_gamma   90.00
#
_symmetry.space_group_name_H-M   'P 1'
#
loop_
_entity.id
_entity.type
_entity.pdbx_description
1 polymer ?
#
loop_
_entity_poly.entity_id
_entity_poly.type
_entity_poly.pdbx_seq_one_letter_code
_entity_poly.pdbx_strand_id
1 'polypeptide(L)' 'MTLPVPPLDARTTDDVVADAKSAVRALLPQWAGIDGPDPGTALVEACAAMAAALGGRLNQAPDKARLAVLRGL' A
#
# COMPACT_ATOMS: atom_id res chain seq x y z
N MET A 1 15.27 -22.79 14.79
CA MET A 1 14.23 -22.46 13.80
C MET A 1 13.74 -21.06 14.08
N THR A 2 13.88 -20.13 13.14
CA THR A 2 13.33 -18.76 13.22
C THR A 2 11.89 -18.78 12.73
N LEU A 3 10.95 -18.35 13.57
CA LEU A 3 9.57 -18.11 13.13
C LEU A 3 9.56 -16.98 12.09
N PRO A 4 8.95 -17.17 10.90
CA PRO A 4 8.80 -16.09 9.94
C PRO A 4 7.93 -14.99 10.54
N VAL A 5 8.37 -13.73 10.43
CA VAL A 5 7.57 -12.58 10.81
C VAL A 5 6.62 -12.29 9.65
N PRO A 6 5.28 -12.43 9.81
CA PRO A 6 4.36 -12.09 8.75
C PRO A 6 4.40 -10.58 8.47
N PRO A 7 4.09 -10.14 7.24
CA PRO A 7 3.94 -8.72 6.96
C PRO A 7 2.80 -8.15 7.80
N LEU A 8 2.99 -6.94 8.32
CA LEU A 8 1.94 -6.18 9.01
C LEU A 8 0.87 -5.69 8.03
N ASP A 9 1.28 -5.34 6.82
CA ASP A 9 0.41 -5.06 5.68
C ASP A 9 0.78 -6.00 4.53
N ALA A 10 -0.13 -6.92 4.22
CA ALA A 10 0.09 -7.94 3.19
C ALA A 10 -0.30 -7.49 1.78
N ARG A 11 -0.84 -6.27 1.62
CA ARG A 11 -1.28 -5.76 0.31
C ARG A 11 -0.10 -5.52 -0.61
N THR A 12 -0.28 -5.92 -1.87
CA THR A 12 0.60 -5.55 -2.98
C THR A 12 0.28 -4.15 -3.49
N THR A 13 1.14 -3.57 -4.32
CA THR A 13 0.83 -2.29 -5.00
C THR A 13 -0.45 -2.39 -5.82
N ASP A 14 -0.67 -3.52 -6.50
CA ASP A 14 -1.86 -3.74 -7.32
C ASP A 14 -3.13 -3.83 -6.47
N ASP A 15 -3.06 -4.44 -5.29
CA ASP A 15 -4.17 -4.46 -4.34
C ASP A 15 -4.54 -3.03 -3.91
N VAL A 16 -3.55 -2.19 -3.60
CA VAL A 16 -3.79 -0.79 -3.21
C VAL A 16 -4.38 0.02 -4.38
N VAL A 17 -3.93 -0.21 -5.62
CA VAL A 17 -4.51 0.43 -6.81
C VAL A 17 -5.95 -0.03 -7.01
N ALA A 18 -6.24 -1.32 -6.86
CA ALA A 18 -7.57 -1.88 -7.02
C ALA A 18 -8.54 -1.32 -5.99
N ASP A 19 -8.13 -1.25 -4.71
CA ASP A 19 -8.91 -0.64 -3.63
C ASP A 19 -9.19 0.84 -3.92
N ALA A 20 -8.18 1.58 -4.37
CA ALA A 20 -8.33 3.00 -4.70
C ALA A 20 -9.31 3.21 -5.89
N LYS A 21 -9.19 2.42 -6.96
CA LYS A 21 -10.13 2.44 -8.09
C LYS A 21 -11.55 2.09 -7.63
N SER A 22 -11.70 1.10 -6.75
CA SER A 22 -12.99 0.71 -6.17
C SER A 22 -13.63 1.87 -5.37
N ALA A 23 -12.85 2.52 -4.50
CA ALA A 23 -13.30 3.68 -3.73
C ALA A 23 -13.73 4.83 -4.64
N VAL A 24 -12.95 5.12 -5.69
CA VAL A 24 -13.30 6.15 -6.67
C VAL A 24 -14.58 5.81 -7.42
N ARG A 25 -14.80 4.56 -7.87
CA ARG A 25 -16.06 4.15 -8.51
C ARG A 25 -17.27 4.39 -7.61
N ALA A 26 -17.12 4.15 -6.30
CA ALA A 26 -18.20 4.38 -5.33
C ALA A 26 -18.48 5.87 -5.09
N LEU A 27 -17.44 6.71 -5.07
CA LEU A 27 -17.55 8.14 -4.79
C LEU A 27 -17.88 9.00 -6.02
N LEU A 28 -17.43 8.59 -7.20
CA LEU A 28 -17.52 9.32 -8.47
C LEU A 28 -18.02 8.39 -9.59
N PRO A 29 -19.26 7.87 -9.50
CA PRO A 29 -19.79 6.91 -10.47
C PRO A 29 -19.89 7.46 -11.90
N GLN A 30 -19.90 8.79 -12.07
CA GLN A 30 -19.94 9.46 -13.37
C GLN A 30 -18.59 9.48 -14.11
N TRP A 31 -17.48 9.10 -13.46
CA TRP A 31 -16.17 9.16 -14.09
C TRP A 31 -15.95 7.95 -15.01
N ALA A 32 -16.09 8.17 -16.33
CA ALA A 32 -16.02 7.13 -17.35
C ALA A 32 -14.60 6.62 -17.67
N GLY A 33 -13.55 7.38 -17.32
CA GLY A 33 -12.15 7.10 -17.70
C GLY A 33 -11.41 6.13 -16.79
N ILE A 34 -12.06 5.57 -15.77
CA ILE A 34 -11.38 4.88 -14.66
C ILE A 34 -10.63 3.59 -15.06
N ASP A 35 -11.09 2.93 -16.12
CA ASP A 35 -10.49 1.71 -16.66
C ASP A 35 -9.59 1.97 -17.88
N GLY A 36 -9.50 3.23 -18.33
CA GLY A 36 -8.76 3.64 -19.52
C GLY A 36 -7.56 4.53 -19.22
N PRO A 37 -6.79 4.89 -20.26
CA PRO A 37 -5.74 5.89 -20.17
C PRO A 37 -6.36 7.27 -19.91
N ASP A 38 -6.41 7.64 -18.64
CA ASP A 38 -6.99 8.89 -18.15
C ASP A 38 -6.05 9.53 -17.12
N PRO A 39 -5.87 10.86 -17.14
CA PRO A 39 -4.96 11.54 -16.21
C PRO A 39 -5.34 11.35 -14.74
N GLY A 40 -6.62 11.20 -14.42
CA GLY A 40 -7.07 10.87 -13.08
C GLY A 40 -6.67 9.46 -12.67
N THR A 41 -6.70 8.48 -13.58
CA THR A 41 -6.21 7.12 -13.32
C THR A 41 -4.73 7.13 -12.96
N ALA A 42 -3.94 7.95 -13.68
CA ALA A 42 -2.52 8.14 -13.36
C ALA A 42 -2.30 8.76 -11.97
N LEU A 43 -3.15 9.70 -11.53
CA LEU A 43 -3.11 10.24 -10.17
C LEU A 43 -3.44 9.19 -9.11
N VAL A 44 -4.44 8.34 -9.36
CA VAL A 44 -4.79 7.22 -8.47
C VAL A 44 -3.59 6.29 -8.30
N GLU A 45 -2.94 5.92 -9.41
CA GLU A 45 -1.77 5.04 -9.41
C GLU A 45 -0.57 5.67 -8.69
N ALA A 46 -0.31 6.97 -8.90
CA ALA A 46 0.76 7.68 -8.20
C ALA A 46 0.53 7.72 -6.67
N CYS A 47 -0.71 8.01 -6.24
CA CYS A 47 -1.09 7.99 -4.83
C CYS A 47 -1.00 6.58 -4.23
N ALA A 48 -1.46 5.56 -4.96
CA ALA A 48 -1.37 4.16 -4.55
C ALA A 48 0.09 3.72 -4.41
N ALA A 49 0.99 4.13 -5.31
CA ALA A 49 2.41 3.84 -5.21
C ALA A 49 3.04 4.47 -3.94
N MET A 50 2.68 5.71 -3.59
CA MET A 50 3.12 6.33 -2.34
C MET A 50 2.62 5.55 -1.10
N ALA A 51 1.37 5.11 -1.12
CA ALA A 51 0.80 4.31 -0.04
C ALA A 51 1.47 2.92 0.08
N ALA A 52 1.71 2.24 -1.04
CA ALA A 52 2.43 0.97 -1.07
C ALA A 52 3.87 1.10 -0.54
N ALA A 53 4.56 2.20 -0.86
CA ALA A 53 5.89 2.49 -0.33
C ALA A 53 5.86 2.68 1.22
N LEU A 54 4.81 3.30 1.75
CA LEU A 54 4.59 3.38 3.20
C LEU A 54 4.31 2.00 3.81
N GLY A 55 3.50 1.16 3.16
CA GLY A 55 3.27 -0.23 3.57
C GLY A 55 4.56 -1.05 3.63
N GLY A 56 5.43 -0.92 2.63
CA GLY A 56 6.76 -1.55 2.64
C GLY A 56 7.63 -1.09 3.81
N ARG A 57 7.58 0.19 4.18
CA ARG A 57 8.29 0.72 5.35
C ARG A 57 7.68 0.23 6.67
N LEU A 58 6.36 0.09 6.73
CA LEU A 58 5.65 -0.45 7.89
C LEU A 58 6.07 -1.90 8.15
N ASN A 59 6.21 -2.71 7.10
CA ASN A 59 6.68 -4.09 7.21
C ASN A 59 8.11 -4.24 7.73
N GLN A 60 8.92 -3.18 7.73
CA GLN A 60 10.26 -3.17 8.37
C GLN A 60 10.21 -2.80 9.86
N ALA A 61 9.07 -2.35 10.38
CA ALA A 61 8.94 -1.92 11.77
C ALA A 61 9.21 -3.06 12.79
N PRO A 62 8.72 -4.30 12.59
CA PRO A 62 9.00 -5.41 13.51
C PRO A 62 10.50 -5.67 13.69
N ASP A 63 11.26 -5.69 12.60
CA ASP A 63 12.70 -5.92 12.65
C ASP A 63 13.43 -4.78 13.35
N LYS A 64 13.03 -3.54 13.08
CA LYS A 64 13.59 -2.35 13.76
C LYS A 64 13.32 -2.38 15.26
N ALA A 65 12.10 -2.75 15.66
CA ALA A 65 11.71 -2.90 17.06
C ALA A 65 12.49 -4.04 17.74
N ARG A 66 12.65 -5.18 17.07
CA ARG A 66 13.47 -6.29 17.56
C ARG A 66 14.93 -5.88 17.75
N LEU A 67 15.51 -5.19 16.78
CA LEU A 67 16.89 -4.69 16.86
C LEU A 67 17.07 -3.65 17.97
N ALA A 68 16.07 -2.80 18.20
CA ALA A 68 16.06 -1.84 19.30
C ALA A 68 16.22 -2.56 20.65
N VAL A 69 15.34 -3.53 20.94
CA VAL A 69 15.39 -4.33 22.18
C VAL A 69 16.75 -5.02 22.37
N LEU A 70 17.33 -5.57 21.29
CA LEU A 70 18.65 -6.22 21.35
C LEU A 70 19.81 -5.24 21.56
N ARG A 71 19.63 -3.96 21.21
CA ARG A 71 20.66 -2.90 21.32
C ARG A 71 20.59 -2.15 22.66
N GLY A 72 19.72 -2.55 23.58
CA GLY A 72 19.59 -1.91 24.88
C GLY A 72 18.75 -0.64 24.86
N LEU A 73 17.81 -0.54 23.91
CA LEU A 73 16.52 0.08 24.21
C LEU A 73 15.72 -0.88 25.11
#